data_AF-A0A4Q7DHG6-F1
#
_entry.id   AF-A0A4Q7DHG6-F1
#
_cell.length_a   1.000
_cell.length_b   1.000
_cell.length_c   1.000
_cell.angle_alpha   90.00
_cell.angle_beta   90.00
_cell.angle_gamma   90.00
#
_symmetry.space_group_name_H-M   'P 1'
#
loop_
_entity.id
_entity.type
_entity.pdbx_description
1 polymer ?
#
loop_
_entity_poly.entity_id
_entity_poly.type
_entity_poly.pdbx_seq_one_letter_code
_entity_poly.pdbx_strand_id
1 'polypeptide(L)'
;MKKKHGFVLEEENINSIPEITTQEKETFLLGINQQRTPQRPGKAFDPKAKPTYGINVRLNDYQLDLIRRVCEKEERSQQQIIKRILVPALENHISDMESSIQRKVGK
;
A
#
# COMPACT_ATOMS: atom_id res chain seq x y z
N MET A 1 31.11 -43.63 37.74
CA MET A 1 31.08 -44.30 36.42
C MET A 1 30.22 -43.47 35.49
N LYS A 2 30.80 -42.99 34.38
CA LYS A 2 30.18 -42.08 33.41
C LYS A 2 29.24 -42.87 32.51
N LYS A 3 27.93 -42.56 32.51
CA LYS A 3 27.01 -43.00 31.45
C LYS A 3 26.60 -41.76 30.66
N LYS A 4 27.24 -41.57 29.51
CA LYS A 4 26.87 -40.59 28.50
C LYS A 4 25.54 -41.05 27.92
N HIS A 5 24.43 -40.42 28.29
CA HIS A 5 23.23 -40.51 27.47
C HIS A 5 23.44 -39.56 26.30
N GLY A 6 23.75 -40.15 25.15
CA GLY A 6 23.84 -39.43 23.89
C GLY A 6 22.51 -38.76 23.60
N PHE A 7 22.58 -37.46 23.31
CA PHE A 7 21.51 -36.71 22.68
C PHE A 7 21.24 -37.36 21.32
N VAL A 8 20.09 -38.03 21.19
CA VAL A 8 19.56 -38.42 19.88
C VAL A 8 18.87 -37.17 19.36
N LEU A 9 19.50 -36.50 18.40
CA LEU A 9 18.80 -35.53 17.57
C LEU A 9 17.94 -36.37 16.61
N GLU A 10 16.64 -36.43 16.88
CA GLU A 10 15.69 -36.94 15.90
C GLU A 10 15.82 -36.04 14.67
N GLU A 11 16.24 -36.63 13.56
CA GLU A 11 16.26 -35.96 12.27
C GLU A 11 14.81 -35.59 11.94
N GLU A 12 14.44 -34.32 12.14
CA GLU A 12 13.15 -33.84 11.72
C GLU A 12 13.04 -34.04 10.21
N ASN A 13 12.20 -35.01 9.86
CA ASN A 13 11.86 -35.40 8.52
C ASN A 13 11.27 -34.19 7.77
N ILE A 14 12.13 -33.47 7.06
CA ILE A 14 11.81 -32.32 6.22
C ILE A 14 10.95 -32.67 4.98
N ASN A 15 10.50 -33.92 4.82
CA ASN A 15 9.66 -34.33 3.69
C ASN A 15 8.15 -34.22 3.96
N SER A 16 7.71 -33.26 4.77
CA SER A 16 6.30 -32.91 4.89
C SER A 16 6.07 -31.41 4.73
N ILE A 17 6.58 -30.83 3.65
CA ILE A 17 5.94 -29.63 3.12
C ILE A 17 4.62 -30.12 2.52
N PRO A 18 3.44 -29.74 3.06
CA PRO A 18 2.18 -30.16 2.47
C PRO A 18 2.16 -29.67 1.02
N GLU A 19 1.96 -30.61 0.10
CA GLU A 19 1.89 -30.33 -1.32
C GLU A 19 0.64 -29.47 -1.56
N ILE A 20 0.85 -28.16 -1.71
CA ILE A 20 -0.24 -27.19 -1.90
C ILE A 20 -1.06 -27.67 -3.09
N THR A 21 -2.31 -28.05 -2.81
CA THR A 21 -3.19 -28.62 -3.82
C THR A 21 -3.51 -27.56 -4.88
N THR A 22 -3.79 -28.00 -6.11
CA THR A 22 -4.16 -27.10 -7.21
C THR A 22 -5.36 -26.22 -6.84
N GLN A 23 -6.30 -26.75 -6.05
CA GLN A 23 -7.44 -25.98 -5.53
C GLN A 23 -7.02 -24.89 -4.53
N GLU A 24 -6.04 -25.12 -3.67
CA GLU A 24 -5.55 -24.08 -2.74
C GLU A 24 -4.81 -22.98 -3.48
N LYS A 25 -4.06 -23.32 -4.54
CA LYS A 25 -3.45 -22.33 -5.44
C LYS A 25 -4.50 -21.52 -6.19
N GLU A 26 -5.53 -22.16 -6.73
CA GLU A 26 -6.66 -21.50 -7.40
C GLU A 26 -7.46 -20.63 -6.44
N THR A 27 -7.73 -21.10 -5.22
CA THR A 27 -8.42 -20.32 -4.17
C THR A 27 -7.59 -19.11 -3.74
N PHE A 28 -6.27 -19.27 -3.60
CA PHE A 28 -5.36 -18.18 -3.33
C PHE A 28 -5.34 -17.17 -4.49
N LEU A 29 -5.22 -17.65 -5.75
CA LEU A 29 -5.28 -16.84 -6.97
C LEU A 29 -6.62 -16.08 -7.13
N LEU A 30 -7.74 -16.68 -6.73
CA LEU A 30 -9.06 -16.04 -6.70
C LEU A 30 -9.15 -14.95 -5.62
N GLY A 31 -8.43 -15.11 -4.50
CA GLY A 31 -8.33 -14.12 -3.43
C GLY A 31 -7.52 -12.87 -3.81
N ILE A 32 -6.43 -13.03 -4.56
CA ILE A 32 -5.60 -11.90 -5.06
C ILE A 32 -6.21 -11.22 -6.31
N ASN A 33 -7.08 -11.91 -7.06
CA ASN A 33 -7.82 -11.36 -8.20
C ASN A 33 -9.26 -10.93 -7.88
N GLN A 34 -9.57 -10.58 -6.63
CA GLN A 34 -10.61 -9.57 -6.37
C GLN A 34 -10.13 -8.20 -6.86
N GLN A 35 -9.84 -8.14 -8.15
CA GLN A 35 -9.77 -6.92 -8.92
C GLN A 35 -11.09 -6.23 -8.69
N ARG A 36 -11.01 -5.14 -7.92
CA ARG A 36 -12.09 -4.18 -7.76
C ARG A 36 -12.65 -3.94 -9.15
N THR A 37 -13.92 -4.24 -9.30
CA THR A 37 -14.68 -3.92 -10.51
C THR A 37 -14.29 -2.52 -10.98
N PRO A 38 -14.01 -2.32 -12.28
CA PRO A 38 -13.76 -0.98 -12.80
C PRO A 38 -14.96 -0.13 -12.38
N GLN A 39 -14.70 0.85 -11.52
CA GLN A 39 -15.74 1.71 -10.99
C GLN A 39 -16.41 2.38 -12.18
N ARG A 40 -17.74 2.20 -12.26
CA ARG A 40 -18.56 2.71 -13.37
C ARG A 40 -18.23 4.19 -13.65
N PRO A 41 -18.14 4.60 -14.93
CA PRO A 41 -17.98 6.01 -15.26
C PRO A 41 -19.17 6.78 -14.70
N GLY A 42 -18.93 7.79 -13.86
CA GLY A 42 -19.95 8.70 -13.34
C GLY A 42 -20.28 8.60 -11.85
N LYS A 43 -19.58 7.78 -11.05
CA LYS A 43 -19.76 7.84 -9.59
C LYS A 43 -18.96 9.02 -9.03
N ALA A 44 -19.65 10.13 -8.73
CA ALA A 44 -19.05 11.20 -7.94
C ALA A 44 -18.59 10.63 -6.59
N PHE A 45 -17.30 10.79 -6.28
CA PHE A 45 -16.74 10.38 -5.00
C PHE A 45 -16.98 11.48 -3.98
N ASP A 46 -17.46 11.12 -2.79
CA ASP A 46 -17.59 12.08 -1.69
C ASP A 46 -16.20 12.34 -1.07
N PRO A 47 -15.68 13.58 -1.11
CA PRO A 47 -14.38 13.92 -0.52
C PRO A 47 -14.35 13.76 1.00
N LYS A 48 -15.51 13.71 1.66
CA LYS A 48 -15.64 13.50 3.11
C LYS A 48 -15.85 12.03 3.48
N ALA A 49 -15.83 11.12 2.51
CA ALA A 49 -15.96 9.70 2.77
C ALA A 49 -14.85 9.19 3.68
N LYS A 50 -15.17 8.18 4.50
CA LYS A 50 -14.17 7.54 5.36
C LYS A 50 -13.09 6.88 4.48
N PRO A 51 -11.79 7.05 4.82
CA PRO A 51 -10.71 6.45 4.04
C PRO A 51 -10.73 4.93 4.22
N THR A 52 -10.98 4.20 3.13
CA THR A 52 -10.98 2.72 3.11
C THR A 52 -9.72 2.13 2.48
N TYR A 53 -8.85 2.97 1.91
CA TYR A 53 -7.65 2.56 1.20
C TYR A 53 -6.40 3.19 1.81
N GLY A 54 -5.34 2.40 1.93
CA GLY A 54 -4.01 2.85 2.32
C GLY A 54 -3.10 3.02 1.10
N ILE A 55 -2.11 3.90 1.22
CA ILE A 55 -1.00 4.03 0.27
C ILE A 55 0.30 3.72 1.01
N ASN A 56 1.16 2.92 0.39
CA ASN A 56 2.51 2.66 0.89
C ASN A 56 3.51 3.32 -0.06
N VAL A 57 4.24 4.31 0.45
CA VAL A 57 5.21 5.08 -0.33
C VAL A 57 6.60 4.76 0.22
N ARG A 58 7.51 4.31 -0.64
CA ARG A 58 8.91 4.15 -0.26
C ARG A 58 9.57 5.51 -0.22
N LEU A 59 10.17 5.84 0.93
CA LEU A 59 10.84 7.09 1.18
C LEU A 59 12.33 6.85 1.41
N ASN A 60 13.16 7.79 0.96
CA ASN A 60 14.54 7.87 1.42
C ASN A 60 14.64 8.67 2.74
N ASP A 61 15.83 8.68 3.34
CA ASP A 61 16.06 9.32 4.64
C ASP A 61 15.74 10.82 4.63
N TYR A 62 16.12 11.51 3.55
CA TYR A 62 15.84 12.93 3.38
C TYR A 62 14.34 13.24 3.37
N GLN A 63 13.56 12.46 2.61
CA GLN A 63 12.12 12.63 2.52
C GLN A 63 11.42 12.33 3.85
N LEU A 64 11.86 11.28 4.55
CA LEU A 64 11.31 10.93 5.86
C LEU A 64 11.61 12.02 6.90
N ASP A 65 12.83 12.57 6.90
CA ASP A 65 13.23 13.65 7.80
C ASP A 65 12.41 14.93 7.56
N LEU A 66 12.18 15.30 6.29
CA LEU A 66 11.31 16.43 5.95
C LEU A 66 9.90 16.25 6.51
N ILE A 67 9.29 15.08 6.32
CA ILE A 67 7.94 14.81 6.83
C ILE A 67 7.91 14.92 8.36
N ARG A 68 8.91 14.37 9.05
CA ARG A 68 9.02 14.44 10.52
C ARG A 68 9.09 15.88 11.01
N ARG A 69 9.94 16.71 10.42
CA ARG A 69 10.05 18.14 10.78
C ARG A 69 8.73 18.90 10.61
N VAL A 70 7.97 18.60 9.55
CA VAL A 70 6.66 19.24 9.35
C VAL A 70 5.65 18.77 10.39
N CYS A 71 5.65 17.47 10.72
CA CYS A 71 4.77 16.91 11.74
C CYS A 71 5.02 17.52 13.12
N GLU A 72 6.29 17.71 13.48
CA GLU A 72 6.70 18.36 14.73
C GLU A 72 6.20 19.81 14.80
N LYS A 73 6.34 20.57 13.70
CA LYS A 73 5.92 21.97 13.66
C LYS A 73 4.41 22.17 13.70
N GLU A 74 3.65 21.27 13.09
CA GLU A 74 2.18 21.36 13.03
C GLU A 74 1.47 20.56 14.15
N GLU A 75 2.23 19.84 14.98
CA GLU A 75 1.71 18.94 16.02
C GLU A 75 0.67 17.94 15.49
N ARG A 76 0.98 17.33 14.32
CA ARG A 76 0.06 16.42 13.62
C ARG A 76 0.73 15.11 13.25
N SER A 77 -0.08 14.08 13.07
CA SER A 77 0.40 12.79 12.57
C SER A 77 0.88 12.89 11.11
N GLN A 78 1.84 12.03 10.74
CA GLN A 78 2.35 11.94 9.37
C GLN A 78 1.22 11.72 8.36
N GLN A 79 0.24 10.87 8.70
CA GLN A 79 -0.90 10.62 7.81
C GLN A 79 -1.75 11.86 7.58
N GLN A 80 -1.97 12.69 8.62
CA GLN A 80 -2.73 13.93 8.48
C GLN A 80 -1.97 14.97 7.65
N ILE A 81 -0.67 15.14 7.88
CA ILE A 81 0.19 16.04 7.11
C ILE A 81 0.22 15.63 5.64
N ILE A 82 0.48 14.35 5.37
CA ILE A 82 0.51 13.83 4.00
C ILE A 82 -0.83 14.08 3.31
N LYS A 83 -1.98 13.77 3.93
CA LYS A 83 -3.28 14.03 3.33
C LYS A 83 -3.54 15.51 3.07
N ARG A 84 -3.21 16.36 4.05
CA ARG A 84 -3.42 17.81 3.99
C ARG A 84 -2.60 18.47 2.88
N ILE A 85 -1.41 17.97 2.59
CA ILE A 85 -0.53 18.50 1.56
C ILE A 85 -0.79 17.83 0.20
N LEU A 86 -0.86 16.51 0.18
CA LEU A 86 -0.92 15.72 -1.06
C LEU A 86 -2.23 15.91 -1.82
N VAL A 87 -3.38 15.93 -1.12
CA VAL A 87 -4.69 16.02 -1.80
C VAL A 87 -4.84 17.35 -2.55
N PRO A 88 -4.64 18.53 -1.94
CA PRO A 88 -4.71 19.80 -2.66
C PRO A 88 -3.66 19.92 -3.76
N ALA A 89 -2.46 19.38 -3.55
CA ALA A 89 -1.41 19.39 -4.58
C ALA A 89 -1.82 18.60 -5.83
N LEU A 90 -2.48 17.44 -5.65
CA LEU A 90 -3.00 16.64 -6.76
C LEU A 90 -4.17 17.32 -7.47
N GLU A 91 -5.10 17.91 -6.72
CA GLU A 91 -6.24 18.66 -7.30
C GLU A 91 -5.75 19.83 -8.17
N ASN A 92 -4.80 20.62 -7.66
CA ASN A 92 -4.19 21.72 -8.41
C ASN A 92 -3.47 21.20 -9.66
N HIS A 93 -2.72 20.10 -9.55
CA HIS A 93 -2.01 19.52 -10.69
C HIS A 93 -2.95 19.05 -11.79
N ILE A 94 -4.08 18.43 -11.44
CA ILE A 94 -5.13 18.04 -12.40
C ILE A 94 -5.73 19.28 -13.07
N SER A 95 -6.08 20.31 -12.28
CA SER A 95 -6.64 21.56 -12.81
C SER A 95 -5.69 22.26 -13.79
N ASP A 96 -4.39 22.25 -13.50
CA ASP A 96 -3.34 22.81 -14.37
C ASP A 96 -3.22 22.03 -15.68
N MET A 97 -3.32 20.70 -15.62
CA MET A 97 -3.31 19.83 -16.81
C MET A 97 -4.52 20.09 -17.71
N GLU A 98 -5.72 20.18 -17.12
CA GLU A 98 -6.97 20.45 -17.86
C GLU A 98 -6.94 21.84 -18.53
N SER A 99 -6.44 22.85 -17.81
CA SER A 99 -6.26 24.21 -18.31
C SER A 99 -5.21 24.32 -19.42
N SER A 100 -4.28 23.37 -19.50
CA SER A 100 -3.24 23.31 -20.53
C SER A 100 -3.71 22.59 -21.79
N ILE A 101 -4.62 21.62 -21.65
CA ILE A 101 -5.24 20.89 -22.77
C ILE A 101 -6.18 21.83 -23.56
N GLN A 102 -6.99 22.62 -22.87
CA GLN A 102 -7.92 23.57 -23.53
C GLN A 102 -7.18 24.63 -24.37
N ARG A 103 -5.96 25.01 -23.98
CA ARG A 103 -5.11 25.95 -24.74
C ARG A 103 -4.49 25.36 -26.01
N LYS A 104 -4.41 24.03 -26.15
CA LYS A 104 -3.85 23.37 -27.34
C LYS A 104 -4.88 23.03 -28.42
N VAL A 105 -6.17 22.93 -28.07
CA VAL A 105 -7.25 22.57 -29.01
C VAL A 105 -7.85 23.79 -29.73
N GLY A 106 -7.51 25.01 -29.29
CA GLY A 106 -7.99 26.26 -29.88
C GLY A 106 -7.11 26.88 -30.99
N LYS A 107 -6.30 26.08 -31.68
CA LYS A 107 -5.52 26.53 -32.86
C LYS A 107 -5.74 25.60 -34.05
#